data_AF-A0A6P0Z948-F1
#
_entry.id   AF-A0A6P0Z948-F1
#
_cell.length_a   1.000
_cell.length_b   1.000
_cell.length_c   1.000
_cell.angle_alpha   90.00
_cell.angle_beta   90.00
_cell.angle_gamma   90.00
#
_symmetry.space_group_name_H-M   'P 1'
#
loop_
_entity.id
_entity.type
_entity.pdbx_description
1 polymer ?
#
loop_
_entity_poly.entity_id
_entity_poly.type
_entity_poly.pdbx_seq_one_letter_code
_entity_poly.pdbx_strand_id
1 'polypeptide(L)'
;EPRKLGFQGENHWIYEKFDHDAIYEQRSSWIENGQPLQAYISFPSLKDPQAKAHTAEIITFADYDTFANWKNQQWRHRDAEYKALKQHVSQALIDFVNKHYPGFADFVDYVEVSTPVTTEHFTAHPQGGIYGLPVTSERCQLEIAKIKEYFSQRKSQPINHSLVVVI
;
A
#
# COMPACT_ATOMS: atom_id res chain seq x y z
N GLU A 1 19.62 -3.13 -12.30
CA GLU A 1 19.41 -1.73 -12.75
C GLU A 1 18.01 -1.62 -13.34
N PRO A 2 17.10 -0.83 -12.74
CA PRO A 2 15.68 -0.77 -13.13
C PRO A 2 15.44 -0.38 -14.60
N ARG A 3 16.31 0.45 -15.19
CA ARG A 3 16.22 0.85 -16.61
C ARG A 3 16.26 -0.33 -17.58
N LYS A 4 16.89 -1.45 -17.20
CA LYS A 4 16.91 -2.68 -18.01
C LYS A 4 15.53 -3.33 -18.12
N LEU A 5 14.63 -3.05 -17.17
CA LEU A 5 13.24 -3.51 -17.16
C LEU A 5 12.28 -2.47 -17.75
N GLY A 6 12.79 -1.36 -18.27
CA GLY A 6 11.99 -0.31 -18.92
C GLY A 6 11.64 0.89 -18.04
N PHE A 7 11.93 0.87 -16.74
CA PHE A 7 11.65 2.00 -15.84
C PHE A 7 12.54 3.22 -16.15
N GLN A 8 11.94 4.41 -16.27
CA GLN A 8 12.65 5.68 -16.50
C GLN A 8 12.48 6.70 -15.36
N GLY A 9 11.85 6.30 -14.24
CA GLY A 9 11.59 7.15 -13.09
C GLY A 9 10.12 7.60 -12.97
N GLU A 10 9.27 7.19 -13.91
CA GLU A 10 7.83 7.31 -13.82
C GLU A 10 7.24 6.42 -12.72
N ASN A 11 5.99 6.73 -12.37
CA ASN A 11 5.20 5.96 -11.42
C ASN A 11 4.26 5.04 -12.21
N HIS A 12 4.20 3.78 -11.82
CA HIS A 12 3.34 2.79 -12.46
C HIS A 12 2.21 2.38 -11.54
N TRP A 13 0.98 2.44 -12.06
CA TRP A 13 -0.21 1.94 -11.39
C TRP A 13 -0.68 0.70 -12.13
N ILE A 14 -0.52 -0.46 -11.49
CA ILE A 14 -0.83 -1.75 -12.08
C ILE A 14 -2.16 -2.23 -11.49
N TYR A 15 -3.10 -2.59 -12.35
CA TYR A 15 -4.39 -3.18 -11.99
C TYR A 15 -4.66 -4.41 -12.86
N GLU A 16 -5.13 -5.51 -12.27
CA GLU A 16 -5.49 -6.74 -13.01
C GLU A 16 -6.86 -6.65 -13.70
N LYS A 17 -7.70 -5.70 -13.28
CA LYS A 17 -9.08 -5.51 -13.77
C LYS A 17 -9.41 -4.03 -13.85
N PHE A 18 -10.36 -3.68 -14.71
CA PHE A 18 -10.84 -2.30 -14.87
C PHE A 18 -11.81 -1.84 -13.78
N ASP A 19 -12.49 -2.76 -13.10
CA ASP A 19 -13.40 -2.43 -12.01
C ASP A 19 -12.61 -2.17 -10.72
N HIS A 20 -12.25 -0.91 -10.52
CA HIS A 20 -11.43 -0.48 -9.38
C HIS A 20 -12.19 -0.56 -8.06
N ASP A 21 -13.52 -0.38 -8.08
CA ASP A 21 -14.35 -0.50 -6.88
C ASP A 21 -14.34 -1.96 -6.39
N ALA A 22 -14.51 -2.92 -7.31
CA ALA A 22 -14.45 -4.35 -6.97
C ALA A 22 -13.04 -4.78 -6.49
N ILE A 23 -11.97 -4.19 -7.03
CA ILE A 23 -10.60 -4.40 -6.53
C ILE A 23 -10.46 -3.86 -5.10
N TYR A 24 -10.97 -2.66 -4.83
CA TYR A 24 -10.92 -2.06 -3.50
C TYR A 24 -11.72 -2.85 -2.46
N GLU A 25 -12.87 -3.39 -2.83
CA GLU A 25 -13.67 -4.26 -1.96
C GLU A 25 -12.93 -5.56 -1.60
N GLN A 26 -12.03 -6.03 -2.47
CA GLN A 26 -11.20 -7.23 -2.26
C GLN A 26 -9.85 -6.94 -1.58
N ARG A 27 -9.60 -5.70 -1.13
CA ARG A 27 -8.31 -5.31 -0.50
C ARG A 27 -7.94 -6.13 0.74
N SER A 28 -8.91 -6.77 1.39
CA SER A 28 -8.68 -7.59 2.58
C SER A 28 -8.22 -9.01 2.24
N SER A 29 -8.64 -9.55 1.09
CA SER A 29 -8.47 -10.98 0.78
C SER A 29 -7.13 -11.31 0.13
N TRP A 30 -6.47 -10.33 -0.51
CA TRP A 30 -5.21 -10.59 -1.20
C TRP A 30 -4.09 -10.97 -0.25
N ILE A 31 -4.10 -10.47 1.00
CA ILE A 31 -3.08 -10.78 2.02
C ILE A 31 -3.18 -12.24 2.46
N GLU A 32 -4.39 -12.79 2.52
CA GLU A 32 -4.58 -14.20 2.88
C GLU A 32 -4.28 -15.12 1.69
N ASN A 33 -4.70 -14.71 0.49
CA ASN A 33 -4.60 -15.53 -0.71
C ASN A 33 -3.27 -15.37 -1.46
N GLY A 34 -2.42 -14.41 -1.07
CA GLY A 34 -1.17 -14.07 -1.74
C GLY A 34 -1.33 -13.55 -3.17
N GLN A 35 -2.48 -12.95 -3.49
CA GLN A 35 -2.84 -12.55 -4.87
C GLN A 35 -3.25 -11.08 -4.93
N PRO A 36 -2.27 -10.14 -4.95
CA PRO A 36 -2.56 -8.74 -5.17
C PRO A 36 -3.26 -8.53 -6.51
N LEU A 37 -4.29 -7.69 -6.54
CA LEU A 37 -4.99 -7.29 -7.77
C LEU A 37 -4.52 -5.92 -8.28
N GLN A 38 -3.74 -5.21 -7.47
CA GLN A 38 -3.24 -3.89 -7.76
C GLN A 38 -1.95 -3.63 -6.97
N ALA A 39 -1.04 -2.89 -7.57
CA ALA A 39 0.04 -2.21 -6.87
C ALA A 39 0.44 -0.93 -7.60
N TYR A 40 0.89 0.05 -6.82
CA TYR A 40 1.72 1.14 -7.29
C TYR A 40 3.18 0.71 -7.19
N ILE A 41 4.00 1.00 -8.20
CA ILE A 41 5.46 0.86 -8.12
C ILE A 41 6.17 2.13 -8.62
N SER A 42 7.21 2.54 -7.91
CA SER A 42 8.11 3.59 -8.36
C SER A 42 9.56 3.34 -7.94
N PHE A 43 10.50 4.02 -8.61
CA PHE A 43 11.92 3.96 -8.27
C PHE A 43 12.44 5.38 -7.97
N PRO A 44 12.34 5.87 -6.73
CA PRO A 44 12.79 7.21 -6.36
C PRO A 44 14.26 7.46 -6.73
N SER A 45 15.10 6.44 -6.58
CA SER A 45 16.53 6.46 -6.95
C SER A 45 16.79 6.85 -8.42
N LEU A 46 15.87 6.59 -9.36
CA LEU A 46 16.05 7.01 -10.76
C LEU A 46 15.87 8.52 -10.96
N LYS A 47 15.25 9.20 -10.01
CA LYS A 47 15.04 10.66 -10.00
C LYS A 47 16.22 11.41 -9.37
N ASP A 48 17.14 10.69 -8.73
CA ASP A 48 18.35 11.25 -8.11
C ASP A 48 19.60 10.88 -8.95
N PRO A 49 20.23 11.84 -9.65
CA PRO A 49 21.45 11.59 -10.42
C PRO A 49 22.64 11.09 -9.60
N GLN A 50 22.62 11.26 -8.27
CA GLN A 50 23.68 10.82 -7.36
C GLN A 50 23.45 9.42 -6.78
N ALA A 51 22.30 8.80 -7.03
CA ALA A 51 21.98 7.48 -6.51
C ALA A 51 22.97 6.42 -7.03
N LYS A 52 23.59 5.69 -6.09
CA LYS A 52 24.55 4.60 -6.39
C LYS A 52 23.91 3.22 -6.35
N ALA A 53 22.76 3.11 -5.70
CA ALA A 53 21.94 1.91 -5.60
C ALA A 53 20.49 2.29 -5.90
N HIS A 54 19.70 1.31 -6.32
CA HIS A 54 18.31 1.54 -6.68
C HIS A 54 17.37 1.01 -5.61
N THR A 55 16.41 1.84 -5.21
CA THR A 55 15.28 1.46 -4.37
C THR A 55 14.02 1.42 -5.21
N ALA A 56 13.19 0.41 -4.96
CA ALA A 56 11.81 0.34 -5.43
C ALA A 56 10.89 0.68 -4.27
N GLU A 57 9.72 1.23 -4.55
CA GLU A 57 8.64 1.39 -3.59
C GLU A 57 7.40 0.76 -4.21
N ILE A 58 6.91 -0.33 -3.61
CA ILE A 58 5.68 -1.02 -3.99
C ILE A 58 4.62 -0.74 -2.93
N ILE A 59 3.50 -0.17 -3.33
CA ILE A 59 2.44 0.28 -2.42
C ILE A 59 1.12 -0.33 -2.84
N THR A 60 0.35 -0.85 -1.88
CA THR A 60 -1.02 -1.33 -2.13
C THR A 60 -1.92 -1.14 -0.91
N PHE A 61 -3.23 -1.30 -1.11
CA PHE A 61 -4.22 -1.22 -0.04
C PHE A 61 -4.17 -2.43 0.88
N ALA A 62 -4.39 -2.19 2.16
CA ALA A 62 -4.49 -3.25 3.16
C ALA A 62 -5.44 -2.82 4.29
N ASP A 63 -6.20 -3.75 4.85
CA ASP A 63 -7.02 -3.43 6.02
C ASP A 63 -6.18 -3.42 7.30
N TYR A 64 -6.46 -2.44 8.16
CA TYR A 64 -5.76 -2.30 9.44
C TYR A 64 -5.97 -3.52 10.35
N ASP A 65 -7.18 -4.09 10.34
CA ASP A 65 -7.58 -5.20 11.21
C ASP A 65 -6.73 -6.45 10.98
N THR A 66 -6.24 -6.67 9.75
CA THR A 66 -5.29 -7.74 9.42
C THR A 66 -4.01 -7.66 10.26
N PHE A 67 -3.62 -6.49 10.75
CA PHE A 67 -2.40 -6.28 11.53
C PHE A 67 -2.65 -5.87 12.99
N ALA A 68 -3.91 -5.71 13.41
CA ALA A 68 -4.26 -5.11 14.70
C ALA A 68 -3.71 -5.87 15.90
N ASN A 69 -3.55 -7.19 15.80
CA ASN A 69 -2.99 -8.05 16.86
C ASN A 69 -1.57 -7.62 17.29
N TRP A 70 -0.81 -7.00 16.39
CA TRP A 70 0.57 -6.58 16.64
C TRP A 70 0.73 -5.09 16.97
N LYS A 71 -0.38 -4.36 17.15
CA LYS A 71 -0.39 -2.93 17.49
C LYS A 71 0.42 -2.62 18.75
N ASN A 72 0.19 -3.38 19.82
CA ASN A 72 0.76 -3.13 21.14
C ASN A 72 2.11 -3.82 21.37
N GLN A 73 2.57 -4.63 20.40
CA GLN A 73 3.89 -5.24 20.47
C GLN A 73 4.97 -4.20 20.12
N GLN A 74 6.11 -4.27 20.80
CA GLN A 74 7.20 -3.32 20.60
C GLN A 74 7.74 -3.39 19.17
N TRP A 75 7.96 -2.22 18.55
CA TRP A 75 8.58 -2.14 17.22
C TRP A 75 9.93 -2.85 17.20
N ARG A 76 10.24 -3.54 16.08
CA ARG A 76 11.36 -4.50 15.90
C ARG A 76 11.33 -5.78 16.77
N HIS A 77 10.43 -5.87 17.75
CA HIS A 77 10.29 -7.04 18.64
C HIS A 77 8.92 -7.73 18.50
N ARG A 78 8.26 -7.55 17.35
CA ARG A 78 7.07 -8.34 17.01
C ARG A 78 7.42 -9.81 16.79
N ASP A 79 6.45 -10.67 17.11
CA ASP A 79 6.61 -12.12 17.08
C ASP A 79 6.89 -12.72 15.68
N ALA A 80 7.07 -14.05 15.66
CA ALA A 80 7.35 -14.78 14.43
C ALA A 80 6.20 -14.77 13.43
N GLU A 81 4.94 -14.72 13.90
CA GLU A 81 3.76 -14.69 13.04
C GLU A 81 3.70 -13.40 12.24
N TYR A 82 3.98 -12.25 12.86
CA TYR A 82 4.08 -10.97 12.16
C TYR A 82 5.19 -10.95 11.11
N LYS A 83 6.35 -11.55 11.44
CA LYS A 83 7.48 -11.64 10.49
C LYS A 83 7.13 -12.52 9.30
N ALA A 84 6.47 -13.66 9.54
CA ALA A 84 5.98 -14.55 8.49
C ALA A 84 4.94 -13.86 7.60
N LEU A 85 4.00 -13.10 8.20
CA LEU A 85 3.01 -12.31 7.46
C LEU A 85 3.68 -11.26 6.57
N LYS A 86 4.66 -10.52 7.10
CA LYS A 86 5.44 -9.55 6.31
C LYS A 86 6.17 -10.21 5.14
N GLN A 87 6.76 -11.39 5.36
CA GLN A 87 7.46 -12.14 4.32
C GLN A 87 6.48 -12.64 3.23
N HIS A 88 5.32 -13.14 3.64
CA HIS A 88 4.26 -13.54 2.71
C HIS A 88 3.83 -12.36 1.84
N VAL A 89 3.57 -11.22 2.47
CA VAL A 89 3.17 -9.97 1.81
C VAL A 89 4.24 -9.46 0.85
N SER A 90 5.52 -9.45 1.25
CA SER A 90 6.60 -9.03 0.35
C SER A 90 6.70 -9.93 -0.87
N GLN A 91 6.64 -11.26 -0.67
CA GLN A 91 6.79 -12.20 -1.77
C GLN A 91 5.63 -12.06 -2.76
N ALA A 92 4.39 -11.97 -2.26
CA ALA A 92 3.21 -11.79 -3.08
C ALA A 92 3.28 -10.53 -3.95
N LEU A 93 3.79 -9.42 -3.40
CA LEU A 93 3.94 -8.16 -4.14
C LEU A 93 5.11 -8.18 -5.13
N ILE A 94 6.23 -8.82 -4.77
CA ILE A 94 7.36 -9.01 -5.69
C ILE A 94 6.94 -9.88 -6.87
N ASP A 95 6.25 -10.99 -6.62
CA ASP A 95 5.74 -11.90 -7.66
C ASP A 95 4.72 -11.18 -8.56
N PHE A 96 3.84 -10.38 -7.96
CA PHE A 96 2.89 -9.55 -8.68
C PHE A 96 3.61 -8.58 -9.63
N VAL A 97 4.58 -7.80 -9.15
CA VAL A 97 5.34 -6.88 -10.00
C VAL A 97 6.13 -7.66 -11.06
N ASN A 98 6.75 -8.78 -10.71
CA ASN A 98 7.53 -9.60 -11.63
C ASN A 98 6.69 -10.19 -12.77
N LYS A 99 5.41 -10.48 -12.54
CA LYS A 99 4.46 -10.87 -13.60
C LYS A 99 4.32 -9.78 -14.67
N HIS A 100 4.31 -8.52 -14.28
CA HIS A 100 4.17 -7.36 -15.19
C HIS A 100 5.52 -6.86 -15.72
N TYR A 101 6.60 -7.07 -14.96
CA TYR A 101 7.97 -6.72 -15.29
C TYR A 101 8.89 -7.94 -15.10
N PRO A 102 8.93 -8.87 -16.06
CA PRO A 102 9.70 -10.10 -15.94
C PRO A 102 11.18 -9.84 -15.66
N GLY A 103 11.71 -10.48 -14.62
CA GLY A 103 13.08 -10.30 -14.13
C GLY A 103 13.20 -9.28 -13.01
N PHE A 104 12.11 -8.65 -12.56
CA PHE A 104 12.10 -7.77 -11.39
C PHE A 104 12.59 -8.50 -10.13
N ALA A 105 12.09 -9.71 -9.87
CA ALA A 105 12.43 -10.46 -8.67
C ALA A 105 13.94 -10.75 -8.55
N ASP A 106 14.62 -10.96 -9.69
CA ASP A 106 16.06 -11.25 -9.75
C ASP A 106 16.93 -10.04 -9.37
N PHE A 107 16.37 -8.82 -9.32
CA PHE A 107 17.08 -7.61 -8.88
C PHE A 107 16.84 -7.26 -7.41
N VAL A 108 16.02 -8.02 -6.68
CA VAL A 108 15.67 -7.72 -5.29
C VAL A 108 16.72 -8.32 -4.36
N ASP A 109 17.63 -7.48 -3.85
CA ASP A 109 18.68 -7.89 -2.91
C ASP A 109 18.24 -7.85 -1.43
N TYR A 110 17.32 -6.93 -1.10
CA TYR A 110 16.82 -6.70 0.25
C TYR A 110 15.38 -6.20 0.18
N VAL A 111 14.59 -6.53 1.21
CA VAL A 111 13.19 -6.12 1.30
C VAL A 111 12.85 -5.67 2.70
N GLU A 112 12.17 -4.53 2.82
CA GLU A 112 11.56 -4.06 4.05
C GLU A 112 10.08 -3.74 3.86
N VAL A 113 9.23 -4.32 4.70
CA VAL A 113 7.78 -4.08 4.65
C VAL A 113 7.33 -3.19 5.81
N SER A 114 6.69 -2.07 5.50
CA SER A 114 5.89 -1.27 6.43
C SER A 114 4.42 -1.68 6.34
N THR A 115 3.76 -1.75 7.49
CA THR A 115 2.34 -2.15 7.62
C THR A 115 1.55 -1.04 8.31
N PRO A 116 0.20 -1.05 8.28
CA PRO A 116 -0.61 -0.04 8.93
C PRO A 116 -0.27 0.22 10.40
N VAL A 117 -0.03 -0.81 11.20
CA VAL A 117 0.41 -0.67 12.61
C VAL A 117 1.83 -0.12 12.77
N THR A 118 2.66 -0.20 11.73
CA THR A 118 3.98 0.45 11.70
C THR A 118 3.81 1.94 11.39
N THR A 119 2.97 2.29 10.43
CA THR A 119 2.64 3.68 10.12
C THR A 119 2.00 4.38 11.33
N GLU A 120 1.02 3.76 11.98
CA GLU A 120 0.40 4.29 13.20
C GLU A 120 1.46 4.53 14.31
N HIS A 121 2.37 3.57 14.52
CA HIS A 121 3.42 3.69 15.54
C HIS A 121 4.32 4.92 15.33
N PHE A 122 4.75 5.18 14.08
CA PHE A 122 5.70 6.25 13.79
C PHE A 122 5.07 7.62 13.60
N THR A 123 3.81 7.67 13.19
CA THR A 123 3.19 8.92 12.74
C THR A 123 1.99 9.32 13.58
N ALA A 124 1.55 8.47 14.51
CA ALA A 124 0.33 8.61 15.29
C ALA A 124 -0.96 8.76 14.45
N HIS A 125 -0.92 8.44 13.15
CA HIS A 125 -2.11 8.46 12.32
C HIS A 125 -3.06 7.32 12.73
N PRO A 126 -4.33 7.63 13.05
CA PRO A 126 -5.31 6.62 13.43
C PRO A 126 -5.41 5.51 12.38
N GLN A 127 -5.33 4.26 12.84
CA GLN A 127 -5.40 3.07 11.98
C GLN A 127 -4.37 3.06 10.82
N GLY A 128 -3.26 3.79 10.96
CA GLY A 128 -2.19 3.82 9.97
C GLY A 128 -2.58 4.53 8.66
N GLY A 129 -3.60 5.39 8.68
CA GLY A 129 -4.03 6.14 7.51
C GLY A 129 -2.97 7.12 7.04
N ILE A 130 -2.60 7.08 5.75
CA ILE A 130 -1.51 7.92 5.22
C ILE A 130 -1.97 9.24 4.61
N TYR A 131 -3.27 9.37 4.30
CA TYR A 131 -3.87 10.55 3.69
C TYR A 131 -4.66 11.40 4.71
N GLY A 132 -4.31 11.28 6.00
CA GLY A 132 -5.00 11.98 7.07
C GLY A 132 -6.40 11.42 7.32
N LEU A 133 -7.35 12.30 7.63
CA LEU A 133 -8.70 11.89 7.97
C LEU A 133 -9.47 11.43 6.73
N PRO A 134 -10.22 10.31 6.80
CA PRO A 134 -10.99 9.83 5.68
C PRO A 134 -12.07 10.84 5.31
N VAL A 135 -12.22 11.10 4.01
CA VAL A 135 -13.34 11.90 3.48
C VAL A 135 -14.55 10.99 3.42
N THR A 136 -15.50 11.20 4.33
CA THR A 136 -16.77 10.45 4.36
C THR A 136 -17.93 11.37 3.98
N SER A 137 -19.06 10.79 3.55
CA SER A 137 -20.25 11.58 3.21
C SER A 137 -20.68 12.47 4.38
N GLU A 138 -20.63 11.96 5.61
CA GLU A 138 -20.98 12.70 6.83
C GLU A 138 -20.06 13.91 7.03
N ARG A 139 -18.77 13.77 6.74
CA ARG A 139 -17.79 14.87 6.85
C ARG A 139 -18.04 15.95 5.80
N CYS A 140 -18.43 15.57 4.59
CA CYS A 140 -18.80 16.52 3.54
C CYS A 140 -20.10 17.30 3.84
N GLN A 141 -20.93 16.81 4.77
CA GLN A 141 -22.18 17.47 5.18
C GLN A 141 -21.98 18.53 6.27
N LEU A 142 -20.80 18.58 6.91
CA LEU A 142 -20.47 19.62 7.90
C LEU A 142 -20.48 21.00 7.24
N GLU A 143 -21.06 22.01 7.89
CA GLU A 143 -21.13 23.40 7.38
C GLU A 143 -19.78 23.92 6.87
N ILE A 144 -18.70 23.63 7.61
CA ILE A 144 -17.33 24.05 7.26
C ILE A 144 -16.75 23.34 6.02
N ALA A 145 -17.34 22.22 5.60
CA ALA A 145 -16.90 21.39 4.48
C ALA A 145 -17.92 21.40 3.32
N LYS A 146 -19.02 22.16 3.43
CA LYS A 146 -20.01 22.32 2.36
C LYS A 146 -19.39 23.10 1.20
N ILE A 147 -18.93 22.38 0.20
CA ILE A 147 -18.77 22.91 -1.15
C ILE A 147 -20.19 23.19 -1.67
N LYS A 148 -20.44 24.38 -2.24
CA LYS A 148 -21.75 24.74 -2.80
C LYS A 148 -22.04 23.91 -4.07
N GLU A 149 -22.37 22.63 -3.94
CA GLU A 149 -23.13 21.88 -4.97
C GLU A 149 -23.64 20.51 -4.54
N TYR A 150 -24.68 20.06 -5.26
CA TYR A 150 -25.56 18.91 -5.04
C TYR A 150 -24.81 17.56 -5.03
N PHE A 151 -24.74 16.90 -3.87
CA PHE A 151 -24.40 15.47 -3.79
C PHE A 151 -25.65 14.62 -3.58
N SER A 152 -25.86 13.64 -4.47
CA SER A 152 -26.88 12.59 -4.35
C SER A 152 -26.48 11.60 -3.25
N GLN A 153 -27.44 11.22 -2.41
CA GLN A 153 -27.24 10.38 -1.23
C GLN A 153 -26.87 8.93 -1.63
N ARG A 154 -25.58 8.62 -1.71
CA ARG A 154 -25.07 7.25 -1.50
C ARG A 154 -24.54 7.16 -0.07
N LYS A 155 -24.99 6.16 0.69
CA LYS A 155 -24.35 5.80 1.96
C LYS A 155 -22.94 5.31 1.64
N SER A 156 -21.92 6.14 1.89
CA SER A 156 -20.53 5.69 1.84
C SER A 156 -20.15 5.10 3.19
N GLN A 157 -19.62 3.87 3.20
CA GLN A 157 -18.90 3.39 4.37
C GLN A 157 -17.64 4.25 4.56
N PRO A 158 -17.19 4.51 5.80
CA PRO A 158 -15.95 5.24 6.02
C PRO A 158 -14.78 4.46 5.40
N ILE A 159 -14.18 5.03 4.36
CA ILE A 159 -13.03 4.46 3.66
C ILE A 159 -11.76 4.88 4.42
N ASN A 160 -11.31 4.04 5.35
CA ASN A 160 -10.00 4.25 5.97
C ASN A 160 -8.91 3.60 5.09
N HIS A 161 -8.13 4.44 4.43
CA HIS A 161 -7.07 4.01 3.51
C HIS A 161 -5.82 3.68 4.31
N SER A 162 -5.67 2.41 4.67
CA SER A 162 -4.41 1.89 5.19
C SER A 162 -3.65 1.22 4.06
N LEU A 163 -2.33 1.40 4.04
CA LEU A 163 -1.49 0.86 2.98
C LEU A 163 -0.41 -0.04 3.58
N VAL A 164 -0.01 -1.02 2.78
CA VAL A 164 1.27 -1.70 2.93
C VAL A 164 2.25 -1.06 1.95
N VAL A 165 3.47 -0.81 2.42
CA VAL A 165 4.59 -0.34 1.60
C VAL A 165 5.71 -1.37 1.69
N VAL A 166 6.16 -1.86 0.55
CA VAL A 166 7.34 -2.71 0.41
C VAL A 166 8.42 -1.87 -0.26
N ILE A 167 9.57 -1.74 0.39
CA ILE A 167 10.75 -1.03 -0.10
C ILE A 167 11.86 -2.04 -0.38
#